data_AF-C0GEZ5-F1
#
_entry.id   AF-C0GEZ5-F1
#
_cell.length_a   1.000
_cell.length_b   1.000
_cell.length_c   1.000
_cell.angle_alpha   90.00
_cell.angle_beta   90.00
_cell.angle_gamma   90.00
#
_symmetry.space_group_name_H-M   'P 1'
#
loop_
_entity.id
_entity.type
_entity.pdbx_description
1 polymer ?
#
loop_
_entity_poly.entity_id
_entity_poly.type
_entity_poly.pdbx_seq_one_letter_code
_entity_poly.pdbx_strand_id
1 'polypeptide(L)'
;MAEEVGYPFNQIPAETFGSYRGGVEGWGSICGALVPAISVINLVVDKEDRASLVNELMAWYKEFPFPEFQPAGLDLPGVPINSSLCHVSVTKWMEETGYGPRSSPERGERCAGLTADVSKFTAAMLNKYFEEGSYTGQYAVSPATGQCMACHEENVKPYAHGKEDCIECHGDPHED
;
A
#
# COMPACT_ATOMS: atom_id res chain seq x y z
N MET A 1 -9.11 -13.64 -13.63
CA MET A 1 -9.05 -13.18 -15.04
C MET A 1 -8.36 -14.17 -15.95
N ALA A 2 -7.13 -14.61 -15.68
CA ALA A 2 -6.44 -15.59 -16.52
C ALA A 2 -7.25 -16.88 -16.77
N GLU A 3 -7.90 -17.41 -15.73
CA GLU A 3 -8.71 -18.64 -15.80
C GLU A 3 -10.03 -18.42 -16.55
N GLU A 4 -10.79 -17.39 -16.17
CA GLU A 4 -12.15 -17.15 -16.71
C GLU A 4 -12.18 -16.44 -18.08
N VAL A 5 -11.25 -15.52 -18.34
CA VAL A 5 -11.22 -14.69 -19.56
C VAL A 5 -10.15 -15.18 -20.55
N GLY A 6 -9.05 -15.77 -20.06
CA GLY A 6 -7.95 -16.21 -20.91
C GLY A 6 -7.07 -15.06 -21.37
N TYR A 7 -6.90 -14.92 -22.70
CA TYR A 7 -6.05 -13.88 -23.30
C TYR A 7 -6.64 -12.47 -23.08
N PRO A 8 -5.81 -11.43 -22.81
CA PRO A 8 -4.35 -11.45 -22.67
C PRO A 8 -3.87 -11.77 -21.24
N PHE A 9 -4.77 -11.93 -20.27
CA PHE A 9 -4.44 -12.04 -18.85
C PHE A 9 -3.65 -13.32 -18.50
N ASN A 10 -3.89 -14.41 -19.22
CA ASN A 10 -3.13 -15.66 -19.05
C ASN A 10 -1.69 -15.58 -19.60
N GLN A 11 -1.31 -14.48 -20.24
CA GLN A 11 0.07 -14.23 -20.69
C GLN A 11 0.89 -13.43 -19.66
N ILE A 12 0.28 -12.98 -18.56
CA ILE A 12 0.98 -12.26 -17.50
C ILE A 12 1.75 -13.30 -16.66
N PRO A 13 3.10 -13.27 -16.64
CA PRO A 13 3.89 -14.19 -15.84
C PRO A 13 3.85 -13.75 -14.38
N ALA A 14 2.89 -14.26 -13.61
CA ALA A 14 2.65 -13.87 -12.22
C ALA A 14 3.88 -14.04 -11.31
N GLU A 15 4.75 -15.01 -11.60
CA GLU A 15 6.00 -15.24 -10.86
C GLU A 15 6.96 -14.04 -10.90
N THR A 16 6.84 -13.15 -11.88
CA THR A 16 7.67 -11.93 -11.95
C THR A 16 7.44 -11.01 -10.76
N PHE A 17 6.29 -11.10 -10.08
CA PHE A 17 6.02 -10.34 -8.86
C PHE A 17 6.66 -10.96 -7.61
N GLY A 18 7.18 -12.19 -7.69
CA GLY A 18 7.77 -12.90 -6.55
C GLY A 18 8.96 -12.18 -5.90
N SER A 19 9.74 -11.44 -6.70
CA SER A 19 10.90 -10.68 -6.22
C SER A 19 10.52 -9.48 -5.35
N TYR A 20 9.26 -9.03 -5.35
CA TYR A 20 8.82 -7.92 -4.47
C TYR A 20 8.62 -8.34 -3.01
N ARG A 21 8.81 -9.62 -2.68
CA ARG A 21 8.79 -10.10 -1.29
C ARG A 21 9.75 -9.29 -0.40
N GLY A 22 9.31 -8.98 0.82
CA GLY A 22 10.12 -8.21 1.76
C GLY A 22 10.49 -6.80 1.29
N GLY A 23 9.70 -6.21 0.38
CA GLY A 23 9.97 -4.89 -0.18
C GLY A 23 11.14 -4.90 -1.15
N VAL A 24 11.06 -5.77 -2.16
CA VAL A 24 12.12 -6.12 -3.13
C VAL A 24 13.25 -6.92 -2.46
N GLU A 25 13.16 -8.25 -2.50
CA GLU A 25 14.18 -9.18 -1.94
C GLU A 25 14.74 -8.79 -0.55
N GLY A 26 13.90 -8.24 0.33
CA GLY A 26 14.31 -7.84 1.67
C GLY A 26 14.91 -6.43 1.82
N TRP A 27 14.93 -5.61 0.76
CA TRP A 27 15.34 -4.20 0.82
C TRP A 27 14.42 -3.32 1.67
N GLY A 28 13.22 -3.80 2.03
CA GLY A 28 12.30 -3.07 2.89
C GLY A 28 11.68 -1.83 2.22
N SER A 29 11.73 -1.74 0.89
CA SER A 29 11.15 -0.64 0.09
C SER A 29 9.61 -0.77 0.00
N ILE A 30 8.97 -0.42 -1.12
CA ILE A 30 7.52 -0.52 -1.30
C ILE A 30 6.99 -1.90 -0.90
N CYS A 31 5.86 -1.96 -0.19
CA CYS A 31 5.24 -3.22 0.17
C CYS A 31 4.92 -4.06 -1.08
N GLY A 32 5.36 -5.33 -1.06
CA GLY A 32 5.24 -6.21 -2.22
C GLY A 32 3.79 -6.50 -2.64
N ALA A 33 2.81 -6.33 -1.75
CA ALA A 33 1.39 -6.46 -2.08
C ALA A 33 0.86 -5.33 -2.99
N LEU A 34 1.46 -4.13 -2.91
CA LEU A 34 1.01 -2.96 -3.68
C LEU A 34 1.40 -3.07 -5.15
N VAL A 35 2.57 -3.65 -5.46
CA VAL A 35 3.10 -3.69 -6.83
C VAL A 35 2.19 -4.45 -7.82
N PRO A 36 1.74 -5.69 -7.54
CA PRO A 36 0.82 -6.38 -8.44
C PRO A 36 -0.55 -5.68 -8.52
N ALA A 37 -1.05 -5.11 -7.41
CA ALA A 37 -2.31 -4.36 -7.40
C ALA A 37 -2.26 -3.13 -8.33
N ILE A 38 -1.21 -2.30 -8.21
CA ILE A 38 -0.95 -1.16 -9.09
C ILE A 38 -0.80 -1.61 -10.54
N SER A 39 -0.12 -2.74 -10.78
CA SER A 39 0.07 -3.28 -12.12
C SER A 39 -1.26 -3.67 -12.75
N VAL A 40 -2.15 -4.33 -12.00
CA VAL A 40 -3.50 -4.68 -12.48
C VAL A 40 -4.31 -3.44 -12.82
N ILE A 41 -4.31 -2.42 -11.95
CA ILE A 41 -4.98 -1.13 -12.23
C ILE A 41 -4.48 -0.56 -13.57
N ASN A 42 -3.16 -0.50 -13.77
CA ASN A 42 -2.57 0.03 -15.00
C ASN A 42 -2.85 -0.81 -16.26
N LEU A 43 -3.19 -2.10 -16.11
CA LEU A 43 -3.51 -2.98 -17.23
C LEU A 43 -4.95 -2.81 -17.72
N VAL A 44 -5.90 -2.47 -16.83
CA VAL A 44 -7.33 -2.50 -17.15
C VAL A 44 -8.00 -1.13 -17.16
N VAL A 45 -7.43 -0.14 -16.49
CA VAL A 45 -8.02 1.21 -16.34
C VAL A 45 -7.48 2.15 -17.43
N ASP A 46 -8.31 3.09 -17.87
CA ASP A 46 -7.92 4.12 -18.84
C ASP A 46 -6.87 5.08 -18.26
N LYS A 47 -6.03 5.63 -19.13
CA LYS A 47 -4.83 6.38 -18.72
C LYS A 47 -5.16 7.58 -17.84
N GLU A 48 -6.27 8.23 -18.15
CA GLU A 48 -6.76 9.45 -17.50
C GLU A 48 -7.16 9.19 -16.03
N ASP A 49 -7.61 7.96 -15.71
CA ASP A 49 -8.15 7.62 -14.38
C ASP A 49 -7.16 6.85 -13.49
N ARG A 50 -6.13 6.21 -14.08
CA ARG A 50 -5.15 5.38 -13.35
C ARG A 50 -4.56 6.08 -12.13
N ALA A 51 -4.17 7.35 -12.29
CA ALA A 51 -3.55 8.10 -11.22
C ALA A 51 -4.48 8.22 -10.01
N SER A 52 -5.77 8.46 -10.23
CA SER A 52 -6.76 8.57 -9.15
C SER A 52 -6.90 7.26 -8.38
N LEU A 53 -7.05 6.13 -9.08
CA LEU A 53 -7.20 4.82 -8.43
C LEU A 53 -5.92 4.36 -7.73
N VAL A 54 -4.74 4.64 -8.30
CA VAL A 54 -3.46 4.32 -7.64
C VAL A 54 -3.28 5.17 -6.39
N ASN A 55 -3.59 6.46 -6.42
CA ASN A 55 -3.50 7.31 -5.22
C ASN A 55 -4.50 6.88 -4.14
N GLU A 56 -5.72 6.49 -4.52
CA GLU A 56 -6.70 5.91 -3.61
C GLU A 56 -6.15 4.67 -2.89
N LEU A 57 -5.64 3.69 -3.65
CA LEU A 57 -5.06 2.47 -3.09
C LEU A 57 -3.92 2.79 -2.12
N MET A 58 -3.02 3.70 -2.51
CA MET A 58 -1.87 4.07 -1.68
C MET A 58 -2.31 4.80 -0.39
N ALA A 59 -3.29 5.69 -0.47
CA ALA A 59 -3.79 6.42 0.69
C ALA A 59 -4.57 5.50 1.64
N TRP A 60 -5.47 4.67 1.11
CA TRP A 60 -6.18 3.64 1.90
C TRP A 60 -5.21 2.70 2.62
N TYR A 61 -4.18 2.22 1.92
CA TYR A 61 -3.19 1.30 2.49
C TYR A 61 -2.47 1.89 3.72
N LYS A 62 -2.24 3.20 3.75
CA LYS A 62 -1.58 3.85 4.88
C LYS A 62 -2.47 3.89 6.12
N GLU A 63 -3.79 3.97 5.94
CA GLU A 63 -4.77 4.13 7.02
C GLU A 63 -5.41 2.82 7.48
N PHE A 64 -5.43 1.79 6.63
CA PHE A 64 -6.13 0.55 6.96
C PHE A 64 -5.39 -0.27 8.03
N PRO A 65 -6.08 -0.75 9.09
CA PRO A 65 -5.47 -1.49 10.18
C PRO A 65 -5.28 -2.97 9.83
N PHE A 66 -4.24 -3.28 9.03
CA PHE A 66 -3.96 -4.66 8.62
C PHE A 66 -3.49 -5.57 9.78
N PRO A 67 -3.87 -6.87 9.80
CA PRO A 67 -4.69 -7.58 8.81
C PRO A 67 -6.17 -7.75 9.23
N GLU A 68 -7.11 -7.61 8.29
CA GLU A 68 -8.53 -7.98 8.48
C GLU A 68 -8.76 -9.45 8.09
N PHE A 69 -8.28 -9.88 6.93
CA PHE A 69 -8.40 -11.27 6.51
C PHE A 69 -7.36 -12.17 7.21
N GLN A 70 -7.83 -13.07 8.05
CA GLN A 70 -6.97 -13.94 8.88
C GLN A 70 -7.36 -15.42 8.78
N PRO A 71 -7.00 -16.12 7.69
CA PRO A 71 -7.41 -17.51 7.46
C PRO A 71 -6.78 -18.49 8.46
N ALA A 72 -5.64 -18.14 9.07
CA ALA A 72 -4.97 -18.94 10.08
C ALA A 72 -5.63 -18.84 11.48
N GLY A 73 -6.57 -17.92 11.69
CA GLY A 73 -7.30 -17.77 12.96
C GLY A 73 -6.42 -17.32 14.14
N LEU A 74 -5.36 -16.54 13.89
CA LEU A 74 -4.40 -16.10 14.90
C LEU A 74 -4.83 -14.85 15.69
N ASP A 75 -5.94 -14.21 15.32
CA ASP A 75 -6.46 -12.99 15.95
C ASP A 75 -5.39 -11.90 16.11
N LEU A 76 -4.63 -11.68 15.03
CA LEU A 76 -3.55 -10.70 14.96
C LEU A 76 -4.13 -9.28 15.04
N PRO A 77 -3.55 -8.39 15.85
CA PRO A 77 -4.00 -7.01 15.95
C PRO A 77 -3.81 -6.26 14.63
N GLY A 78 -4.85 -5.53 14.24
CA GLY A 78 -4.80 -4.58 13.13
C GLY A 78 -4.08 -3.28 13.55
N VAL A 79 -3.07 -2.86 12.79
CA VAL A 79 -2.33 -1.61 13.07
C VAL A 79 -2.25 -0.75 11.81
N PRO A 80 -2.74 0.51 11.83
CA PRO A 80 -2.52 1.46 10.75
C PRO A 80 -1.07 1.95 10.78
N ILE A 81 -0.37 1.81 9.65
CA ILE A 81 1.09 2.03 9.61
C ILE A 81 1.46 3.46 9.24
N ASN A 82 0.62 4.14 8.47
CA ASN A 82 0.92 5.44 7.86
C ASN A 82 2.16 5.43 6.93
N SER A 83 2.50 4.30 6.32
CA SER A 83 3.58 4.21 5.33
C SER A 83 3.36 3.08 4.32
N SER A 84 3.74 3.29 3.06
CA SER A 84 3.79 2.25 2.02
C SER A 84 5.06 1.39 2.07
N LEU A 85 6.04 1.77 2.90
CA LEU A 85 7.32 1.07 3.02
C LEU A 85 7.19 -0.19 3.89
N CYS A 86 7.68 -1.31 3.37
CA CYS A 86 7.69 -2.61 4.03
C CYS A 86 8.52 -2.60 5.32
N HIS A 87 9.64 -1.89 5.31
CA HIS A 87 10.48 -1.71 6.50
C HIS A 87 9.70 -1.07 7.66
N VAL A 88 9.02 0.05 7.40
CA VAL A 88 8.20 0.76 8.40
C VAL A 88 7.02 -0.10 8.82
N SER A 89 6.29 -0.68 7.86
CA SER A 89 5.11 -1.52 8.12
C SER A 89 5.37 -2.70 9.03
N VAL A 90 6.44 -3.46 8.79
CA VAL A 90 6.74 -4.64 9.59
C VAL A 90 7.28 -4.24 10.96
N THR A 91 8.15 -3.23 11.02
CA THR A 91 8.78 -2.79 12.28
C THR A 91 7.75 -2.20 13.23
N LYS A 92 6.95 -1.23 12.77
CA LYS A 92 5.92 -0.58 13.56
C LYS A 92 4.86 -1.57 14.09
N TRP A 93 4.40 -2.48 13.24
CA TRP A 93 3.46 -3.52 13.69
C TRP A 93 4.06 -4.41 14.79
N MET A 94 5.32 -4.85 14.65
CA MET A 94 5.98 -5.66 15.68
C MET A 94 6.16 -4.87 16.99
N GLU A 95 6.53 -3.60 16.91
CA GLU A 95 6.70 -2.73 18.09
C GLU A 95 5.39 -2.48 18.83
N GLU A 96 4.31 -2.15 18.11
CA GLU A 96 3.02 -1.84 18.72
C GLU A 96 2.30 -3.07 19.30
N THR A 97 2.48 -4.23 18.68
CA THR A 97 1.79 -5.46 19.09
C THR A 97 2.60 -6.35 20.02
N GLY A 98 3.92 -6.13 20.09
CA GLY A 98 4.86 -6.99 20.80
C GLY A 98 5.18 -8.32 20.10
N TYR A 99 4.65 -8.56 18.89
CA TYR A 99 5.00 -9.75 18.11
C TYR A 99 6.43 -9.65 17.56
N GLY A 100 7.13 -10.78 17.57
CA GLY A 100 8.49 -10.88 17.05
C GLY A 100 9.17 -12.19 17.47
N PRO A 101 10.42 -12.43 17.04
CA PRO A 101 11.23 -11.61 16.12
C PRO A 101 10.70 -11.65 14.68
N ARG A 102 11.32 -10.94 13.74
CA ARG A 102 10.93 -10.92 12.31
C ARG A 102 10.65 -12.33 11.75
N SER A 103 11.38 -13.36 12.16
CA SER A 103 11.17 -14.74 11.67
C SER A 103 9.91 -15.42 12.19
N SER A 104 9.11 -14.77 13.03
CA SER A 104 7.91 -15.36 13.61
C SER A 104 6.85 -15.69 12.54
N PRO A 105 6.10 -16.80 12.71
CA PRO A 105 4.99 -17.15 11.82
C PRO A 105 3.90 -16.06 11.78
N GLU A 106 3.61 -15.42 12.90
CA GLU A 106 2.56 -14.40 13.04
C GLU A 106 2.78 -13.21 12.11
N ARG A 107 4.03 -12.75 11.99
CA ARG A 107 4.39 -11.71 11.02
C ARG A 107 4.19 -12.20 9.58
N GLY A 108 4.44 -13.48 9.31
CA GLY A 108 4.17 -14.12 8.02
C GLY A 108 2.69 -14.11 7.67
N GLU A 109 1.86 -14.57 8.60
CA GLU A 109 0.41 -14.58 8.45
C GLU A 109 -0.16 -13.16 8.34
N ARG A 110 0.39 -12.19 9.08
CA ARG A 110 0.03 -10.77 8.92
C ARG A 110 0.29 -10.25 7.51
N CYS A 111 1.47 -10.55 6.93
CA CYS A 111 1.78 -10.18 5.55
C CYS A 111 0.87 -10.89 4.52
N ALA A 112 0.49 -12.14 4.78
CA ALA A 112 -0.44 -12.88 3.93
C ALA A 112 -1.85 -12.27 3.98
N GLY A 113 -2.36 -11.97 5.18
CA GLY A 113 -3.65 -11.28 5.39
C GLY A 113 -3.67 -9.90 4.73
N LEU A 114 -2.64 -9.09 4.95
CA LEU A 114 -2.48 -7.79 4.28
C LEU A 114 -2.51 -7.91 2.76
N THR A 115 -1.89 -8.94 2.19
CA THR A 115 -1.92 -9.19 0.73
C THR A 115 -3.34 -9.50 0.25
N ALA A 116 -4.11 -10.27 1.02
CA ALA A 116 -5.50 -10.56 0.72
C ALA A 116 -6.38 -9.31 0.83
N ASP A 117 -6.19 -8.49 1.86
CA ASP A 117 -6.92 -7.24 2.07
C ASP A 117 -6.66 -6.25 0.93
N VAL A 118 -5.39 -6.07 0.52
CA VAL A 118 -5.01 -5.25 -0.64
C VAL A 118 -5.68 -5.76 -1.92
N SER A 119 -5.71 -7.08 -2.11
CA SER A 119 -6.35 -7.70 -3.28
C SER A 119 -7.87 -7.45 -3.28
N LYS A 120 -8.53 -7.63 -2.13
CA LYS A 120 -9.96 -7.38 -1.92
C LYS A 120 -10.32 -5.92 -2.19
N PHE A 121 -9.56 -4.98 -1.62
CA PHE A 121 -9.78 -3.55 -1.83
C PHE A 121 -9.61 -3.17 -3.31
N THR A 122 -8.53 -3.64 -3.94
CA THR A 122 -8.27 -3.36 -5.36
C THR A 122 -9.40 -3.88 -6.26
N ALA A 123 -9.89 -5.10 -6.00
CA ALA A 123 -11.01 -5.66 -6.76
C ALA A 123 -12.31 -4.85 -6.56
N ALA A 124 -12.63 -4.48 -5.32
CA ALA A 124 -13.82 -3.68 -5.03
C ALA A 124 -13.75 -2.28 -5.68
N MET A 125 -12.59 -1.64 -5.61
CA MET A 125 -12.32 -0.34 -6.25
C MET A 125 -12.49 -0.41 -7.77
N LEU A 126 -11.92 -1.44 -8.41
CA LEU A 126 -12.05 -1.65 -9.86
C LEU A 126 -13.50 -1.95 -10.27
N ASN A 127 -14.21 -2.78 -9.51
CA ASN A 127 -15.62 -3.07 -9.79
C ASN A 127 -16.46 -1.78 -9.76
N LYS A 128 -16.25 -0.94 -8.74
CA LYS A 128 -16.94 0.35 -8.64
C LYS A 128 -16.62 1.26 -9.83
N TYR A 129 -15.35 1.35 -10.22
CA TYR A 129 -14.93 2.13 -11.39
C TYR A 129 -15.65 1.69 -12.68
N PHE A 130 -15.70 0.38 -12.95
CA PHE A 130 -16.33 -0.14 -14.16
C PHE A 130 -17.87 -0.10 -14.12
N GLU A 131 -18.47 -0.09 -12.93
CA GLU A 131 -19.92 0.10 -12.76
C GLU A 131 -20.34 1.56 -12.97
N GLU A 132 -19.58 2.51 -12.42
CA GLU A 132 -19.91 3.94 -12.43
C GLU A 132 -19.32 4.69 -13.65
N GLY A 133 -18.38 4.08 -14.38
CA GLY A 133 -17.65 4.71 -15.49
C GLY A 133 -16.66 5.80 -15.06
N SER A 134 -16.49 5.99 -13.75
CA SER A 134 -15.52 6.90 -13.13
C SER A 134 -15.26 6.44 -11.70
N TYR A 135 -14.21 6.95 -11.07
CA TYR A 135 -13.96 6.69 -9.65
C TYR A 135 -13.67 7.99 -8.91
N THR A 136 -14.47 8.27 -7.89
CA THR A 136 -14.20 9.38 -6.96
C THR A 136 -13.44 8.82 -5.76
N GLY A 137 -12.20 9.29 -5.59
CA GLY A 137 -11.34 8.94 -4.46
C GLY A 137 -11.98 9.33 -3.12
N GLN A 138 -11.84 8.44 -2.13
CA GLN A 138 -12.29 8.64 -0.75
C GLN A 138 -11.13 8.96 0.19
N TYR A 139 -9.92 8.55 -0.18
CA TYR A 139 -8.71 8.75 0.59
C TYR A 139 -7.82 9.81 -0.04
N ALA A 140 -7.18 10.60 0.81
CA ALA A 140 -6.32 11.70 0.39
C ALA A 140 -4.92 11.53 0.98
N VAL A 141 -3.96 12.27 0.42
CA VAL A 141 -2.67 12.47 1.09
C VAL A 141 -2.93 13.06 2.48
N SER A 142 -2.16 12.62 3.48
CA SER A 142 -2.35 13.11 4.84
C SER A 142 -2.27 14.64 4.87
N PRO A 143 -3.10 15.32 5.69
CA PRO A 143 -3.06 16.78 5.80
C PRO A 143 -1.66 17.32 6.15
N ALA A 144 -0.92 16.58 6.99
CA ALA A 144 0.45 16.93 7.36
C ALA A 144 1.39 16.96 6.15
N THR A 145 1.43 15.90 5.33
CA THR A 145 2.25 15.87 4.12
C THR A 145 1.83 16.98 3.14
N GLY A 146 0.52 17.26 3.01
CA GLY A 146 0.03 18.38 2.19
C GLY A 146 0.53 19.76 2.65
N GLN A 147 0.58 19.99 3.97
CA GLN A 147 1.12 21.22 4.54
C GLN A 147 2.63 21.37 4.31
N CYS A 148 3.40 20.30 4.50
CA CYS A 148 4.84 20.32 4.23
C CYS A 148 5.10 20.65 2.75
N MET A 149 4.41 19.97 1.83
CA MET A 149 4.63 20.13 0.39
C MET A 149 4.21 21.49 -0.15
N ALA A 150 3.32 22.24 0.53
CA ALA A 150 2.97 23.60 0.14
C ALA A 150 4.19 24.55 0.08
N CYS A 151 5.23 24.27 0.89
CA CYS A 151 6.47 25.04 0.91
C CYS A 151 7.66 24.21 0.39
N HIS A 152 7.78 22.95 0.82
CA HIS A 152 8.99 22.15 0.62
C HIS A 152 9.08 21.48 -0.77
N GLU A 153 8.10 21.63 -1.66
CA GLU A 153 8.23 21.11 -3.03
C GLU A 153 9.32 21.88 -3.80
N GLU A 154 9.10 23.18 -4.06
CA GLU A 154 10.03 24.02 -4.83
C GLU A 154 10.38 25.35 -4.13
N ASN A 155 9.62 25.75 -3.11
CA ASN A 155 9.67 27.12 -2.58
C ASN A 155 10.74 27.33 -1.50
N VAL A 156 10.99 26.33 -0.64
CA VAL A 156 11.93 26.45 0.48
C VAL A 156 12.76 25.18 0.66
N LYS A 157 14.00 25.35 1.15
CA LYS A 157 14.85 24.23 1.55
C LYS A 157 14.43 23.66 2.92
N PRO A 158 14.60 22.34 3.16
CA PRO A 158 14.98 21.34 2.17
C PRO A 158 13.88 21.13 1.13
N TYR A 159 14.29 20.90 -0.12
CA TYR A 159 13.37 20.52 -1.19
C TYR A 159 13.02 19.04 -1.06
N ALA A 160 11.77 18.69 -1.29
CA ALA A 160 11.21 17.37 -1.07
C ALA A 160 10.36 16.91 -2.25
N HIS A 161 10.24 15.58 -2.40
CA HIS A 161 9.35 14.95 -3.37
C HIS A 161 8.74 13.70 -2.75
N GLY A 162 7.42 13.56 -2.86
CA GLY A 162 6.70 12.36 -2.42
C GLY A 162 5.37 12.67 -1.74
N LYS A 163 4.66 11.61 -1.40
CA LYS A 163 3.38 11.62 -0.66
C LYS A 163 3.42 10.75 0.59
N GLU A 164 4.62 10.31 0.97
CA GLU A 164 4.83 9.59 2.21
C GLU A 164 4.66 10.50 3.42
N ASP A 165 4.47 9.89 4.59
CA ASP A 165 4.53 10.64 5.83
C ASP A 165 5.95 11.19 6.07
N CYS A 166 6.03 12.48 6.42
CA CYS A 166 7.31 13.15 6.65
C CYS A 166 7.79 12.97 8.11
N ILE A 167 6.86 12.96 9.06
CA ILE A 167 7.13 13.06 10.50
C ILE A 167 7.70 11.75 11.03
N GLU A 168 7.19 10.61 10.54
CA GLU A 168 7.66 9.27 10.93
C GLU A 168 9.18 9.09 10.72
N CYS A 169 9.77 9.79 9.74
CA CYS A 169 11.21 9.71 9.45
C CYS A 169 12.02 10.93 9.89
N HIS A 170 11.43 12.13 9.82
CA HIS A 170 12.15 13.39 10.02
C HIS A 170 11.82 14.08 11.36
N GLY A 171 10.84 13.57 12.11
CA GLY A 171 10.17 14.34 13.16
C GLY A 171 9.45 15.56 12.58
N ASP A 172 8.82 16.35 13.45
CA ASP A 172 8.38 17.69 13.05
C ASP A 172 9.48 18.72 13.41
N PRO A 173 10.20 19.30 12.43
CA PRO A 173 11.21 20.30 12.69
C PRO A 173 10.62 21.69 13.00
N HIS A 174 9.30 21.85 12.96
CA HIS A 174 8.57 23.09 13.20
C HIS A 174 7.70 23.06 14.46
N GLU A 175 7.78 22.00 15.27
CA GLU A 175 7.25 22.01 16.64
C GLU A 175 8.22 22.74 17.58
N ASP A 176 7.75 23.84 18.18
CA ASP A 176 8.42 24.56 19.30
C ASP A 176 8.19 23.86 20.65
#